data_AF-F2R0R3-F1
#
_entry.id   AF-F2R0R3-F1
#
_cell.length_a   1.000
_cell.length_b   1.000
_cell.length_c   1.000
_cell.angle_alpha   90.00
_cell.angle_beta   90.00
_cell.angle_gamma   90.00
#
_symmetry.space_group_name_H-M   'P 1'
#
loop_
_entity.id
_entity.type
_entity.pdbx_description
1 polymer ?
#
loop_
_entity_poly.entity_id
_entity_poly.type
_entity_poly.pdbx_seq_one_letter_code
_entity_poly.pdbx_strand_id
1 'polypeptide(L)'
;MPEETQTEQVEEQPQELDTAPEAEGAEEEPFDADRAKKAINKKNAENKSLRDRLKELEPLARKAKELEDAQKSEQERLSEQLTAQQEKAAKAIRTAVASKVEALAAKEFADPEDAAGALDLSGYVDDDGAIDTDAIKSDLADLLKRKPHWAKAPEGPRSPRPDRTQGSSGNGNRTPNSPAEEFAGFMKRALNGGR
;
A
#
# COMPACT_ATOMS: atom_id res chain seq x y z
N MET A 1 34.34 42.30 1.63
CA MET A 1 34.82 43.04 2.81
C MET A 1 35.39 42.02 3.80
N PRO A 2 36.69 41.70 3.72
CA PRO A 2 37.39 41.00 4.78
C PRO A 2 38.07 42.02 5.71
N GLU A 3 37.66 42.07 6.97
CA GLU A 3 38.32 42.79 8.07
C GLU A 3 38.56 41.77 9.19
N GLU A 4 39.83 41.43 9.41
CA GLU A 4 40.63 41.80 10.61
C GLU A 4 40.26 40.98 11.86
N THR A 5 40.98 39.87 12.08
CA THR A 5 42.10 39.74 13.06
C THR A 5 41.67 39.90 14.52
N GLN A 6 41.47 38.78 15.21
CA GLN A 6 41.80 38.64 16.62
C GLN A 6 42.57 37.33 16.81
N THR A 7 43.89 37.49 16.84
CA THR A 7 44.87 36.56 17.39
C THR A 7 44.59 36.41 18.88
N GLU A 8 44.00 35.29 19.27
CA GLU A 8 43.85 34.92 20.67
C GLU A 8 45.17 34.28 21.13
N GLN A 9 45.87 35.03 22.00
CA GLN A 9 47.05 34.61 22.72
C GLN A 9 46.68 33.41 23.62
N VAL A 10 47.20 32.23 23.29
CA VAL A 10 47.26 31.13 24.24
C VAL A 10 48.48 31.39 25.11
N GLU A 11 48.23 31.87 26.33
CA GLU A 11 49.21 32.01 27.39
C GLU A 11 49.94 30.68 27.60
N GLU A 12 51.26 30.70 27.39
CA GLU A 12 52.19 29.67 27.83
C GLU A 12 52.18 29.63 29.36
N GLN A 13 51.30 28.79 29.93
CA GLN A 13 51.49 28.31 31.28
C GLN A 13 52.75 27.43 31.29
N PRO A 14 53.72 27.67 32.19
CA PRO A 14 54.83 26.75 32.35
C PRO A 14 54.25 25.40 32.79
N GLN A 15 54.37 24.40 31.93
CA GLN A 15 54.14 23.01 32.30
C GLN A 15 55.19 22.69 33.36
N GLU A 16 54.80 22.82 34.63
CA GLU A 16 55.43 22.11 35.72
C GLU A 16 55.47 20.65 35.29
N LEU A 17 56.68 20.19 34.99
CA LEU A 17 57.00 18.79 34.88
C LEU A 17 56.68 18.21 36.25
N ASP A 18 55.44 17.74 36.40
CA ASP A 18 54.98 16.96 37.53
C ASP A 18 55.77 15.65 37.45
N THR A 19 56.96 15.73 38.02
CA THR A 19 57.93 14.67 38.16
C THR A 19 57.17 13.58 38.89
N ALA A 20 56.83 12.50 38.17
CA ALA A 20 56.20 11.32 38.72
C ALA A 20 56.83 11.02 40.09
N PRO A 21 56.03 10.78 41.15
CA PRO A 21 56.57 10.65 42.49
C PRO A 21 57.67 9.62 42.46
N GLU A 22 58.89 10.12 42.62
CA GLU A 22 60.11 9.36 42.72
C GLU A 22 59.86 8.39 43.87
N ALA A 23 59.96 7.10 43.58
CA ALA A 23 59.69 6.04 44.53
C ALA A 23 60.71 6.11 45.68
N GLU A 24 60.48 7.01 46.63
CA GLU A 24 61.19 7.07 47.91
C GLU A 24 60.89 5.77 48.66
N GLY A 25 61.94 4.97 48.86
CA GLY A 25 61.97 3.95 49.91
C GLY A 25 61.57 2.53 49.52
N ALA A 26 61.92 2.05 48.33
CA ALA A 26 62.18 0.62 48.21
C ALA A 26 63.62 0.38 48.69
N GLU A 27 63.78 -0.17 49.90
CA GLU A 27 65.02 -0.83 50.28
C GLU A 27 65.45 -1.71 49.09
N GLU A 28 66.62 -1.46 48.50
CA GLU A 28 67.14 -2.25 47.38
C GLU A 28 67.43 -3.67 47.89
N GLU A 29 66.39 -4.51 47.96
CA GLU A 29 66.57 -5.95 48.03
C GLU A 29 67.44 -6.35 46.83
N PRO A 30 68.54 -7.08 47.04
CA PRO A 30 69.41 -7.49 45.94
C PRO A 30 68.57 -8.27 44.91
N PHE A 31 68.71 -7.91 43.63
CA PHE A 31 68.00 -8.56 42.53
C PHE A 31 68.14 -10.09 42.61
N ASP A 32 67.08 -10.75 43.06
CA ASP A 32 67.03 -12.21 43.12
C ASP A 32 66.70 -12.75 41.73
N ALA A 33 67.76 -13.10 41.01
CA ALA A 33 67.69 -13.67 39.67
C ALA A 33 66.83 -14.94 39.61
N ASP A 34 66.73 -15.72 40.69
CA ASP A 34 65.95 -16.96 40.72
C ASP A 34 64.46 -16.69 40.96
N ARG A 35 64.13 -15.68 41.78
CA ARG A 35 62.74 -15.19 41.92
C ARG A 35 62.23 -14.60 40.61
N ALA A 36 63.06 -13.80 39.93
CA ALA A 36 62.74 -13.22 38.62
C ALA A 36 62.52 -14.31 37.54
N LYS A 37 63.40 -15.30 37.45
CA LYS A 37 63.25 -16.44 36.53
C LYS A 37 61.97 -17.24 36.79
N LYS A 38 61.63 -17.51 38.05
CA LYS A 38 60.38 -18.21 38.42
C LYS A 38 59.14 -17.40 37.99
N ALA A 39 59.15 -16.09 38.21
CA ALA A 39 58.05 -15.21 37.79
C ALA A 39 57.89 -15.17 36.26
N ILE A 40 58.98 -15.07 35.52
CA ILE A 40 58.99 -15.10 34.04
C ILE A 40 58.47 -16.44 33.54
N ASN A 41 58.93 -17.56 34.11
CA ASN A 41 58.46 -18.90 33.74
C ASN A 41 56.96 -19.07 33.99
N LYS A 42 56.46 -18.56 35.13
CA LYS A 42 55.02 -18.57 35.44
C LYS A 42 54.22 -17.77 34.41
N LYS A 43 54.62 -16.53 34.11
CA LYS A 43 53.95 -15.71 33.08
C LYS A 43 54.03 -16.31 31.68
N ASN A 44 55.13 -16.98 31.34
CA ASN A 44 55.28 -17.67 30.06
C ASN A 44 54.35 -18.89 29.97
N ALA A 45 54.20 -19.64 31.06
CA ALA A 45 53.25 -20.75 31.13
C ALA A 45 51.78 -20.27 31.03
N GLU A 46 51.43 -19.19 31.72
CA GLU A 46 50.12 -18.55 31.63
C GLU A 46 49.85 -18.06 30.20
N ASN A 47 50.78 -17.33 29.59
CA ASN A 47 50.67 -16.89 28.19
C ASN A 47 50.52 -18.06 27.22
N LYS A 48 51.26 -19.16 27.43
CA LYS A 48 51.11 -20.37 26.61
C LYS A 48 49.70 -20.94 26.73
N SER A 49 49.19 -21.08 27.96
CA SER A 49 47.84 -21.59 28.20
C SER A 49 46.74 -20.71 27.59
N LEU A 50 46.92 -19.38 27.61
CA LEU A 50 45.99 -18.44 26.99
C LEU A 50 46.04 -18.53 25.47
N ARG A 51 47.23 -18.66 24.88
CA ARG A 51 47.39 -18.86 23.43
C ARG A 51 46.77 -20.17 22.97
N ASP A 52 46.93 -21.24 23.74
CA ASP A 52 46.35 -22.55 23.41
C ASP A 52 44.82 -22.48 23.49
N ARG A 53 44.24 -21.84 24.52
CA ARG A 53 42.79 -21.59 24.61
C ARG A 53 42.26 -20.70 23.49
N LEU A 54 43.00 -19.66 23.10
CA LEU A 54 42.61 -18.79 21.99
C LEU A 54 42.57 -19.57 20.66
N LYS A 55 43.57 -20.43 20.40
CA LYS A 55 43.56 -21.29 19.21
C LYS A 55 42.36 -22.25 19.17
N GLU A 56 41.85 -22.68 20.33
CA GLU A 56 40.66 -23.53 20.42
C GLU A 56 39.35 -22.74 20.27
N LEU A 57 39.28 -21.54 20.85
CA LEU A 57 38.07 -20.70 20.83
C LEU A 57 37.87 -19.95 19.51
N GLU A 58 38.96 -19.52 18.84
CA GLU A 58 38.90 -18.83 17.55
C GLU A 58 38.10 -19.58 16.47
N PRO A 59 38.31 -20.89 16.21
CA PRO A 59 37.53 -21.60 15.20
C PRO A 59 36.06 -21.77 15.61
N LEU A 60 35.77 -21.90 16.91
CA LEU A 60 34.39 -21.96 17.41
C LEU A 60 33.67 -20.62 17.22
N ALA A 61 34.35 -19.51 17.52
CA ALA A 61 33.82 -18.17 17.30
C ALA A 61 33.61 -17.86 15.80
N ARG A 62 34.49 -18.34 14.92
CA ARG A 62 34.30 -18.22 13.46
C ARG A 62 33.08 -19.01 12.99
N LYS A 63 32.93 -20.27 13.41
CA LYS A 63 31.75 -21.09 13.08
C LYS A 63 30.46 -20.49 13.62
N ALA A 64 30.48 -19.92 14.83
CA ALA A 64 29.32 -19.23 15.38
C ALA A 64 28.90 -18.03 14.53
N LYS A 65 29.87 -17.20 14.09
CA LYS A 65 29.61 -16.09 13.17
C LYS A 65 29.07 -16.55 11.82
N GLU A 66 29.66 -17.59 11.22
CA GLU A 66 29.18 -18.16 9.96
C GLU A 66 27.73 -18.65 10.05
N LEU A 67 27.36 -19.30 11.16
CA LEU A 67 26.00 -19.75 11.41
C LEU A 67 25.04 -18.59 11.64
N GLU A 68 25.45 -17.57 12.40
CA GLU A 68 24.64 -16.36 12.61
C GLU A 68 24.40 -15.60 11.30
N ASP A 69 25.42 -15.45 10.47
CA ASP A 69 25.32 -14.76 9.19
C ASP A 69 24.47 -15.56 8.19
N ALA A 70 24.61 -16.90 8.18
CA ALA A 70 23.74 -17.78 7.42
C ALA A 70 22.27 -17.66 7.88
N GLN A 71 22.02 -17.72 9.18
CA GLN A 71 20.67 -17.59 9.74
C GLN A 71 20.05 -16.23 9.47
N LYS A 72 20.81 -15.14 9.57
CA LYS A 72 20.33 -13.79 9.19
C LYS A 72 19.92 -13.77 7.72
N SER A 73 20.74 -14.34 6.83
CA SER A 73 20.42 -14.40 5.40
C SER A 73 19.17 -15.26 5.10
N GLU A 74 18.98 -16.35 5.83
CA GLU A 74 17.80 -17.20 5.72
C GLU A 74 16.55 -16.49 6.26
N GLN A 75 16.67 -15.78 7.38
CA GLN A 75 15.58 -14.99 7.95
C GLN A 75 15.15 -13.86 7.02
N GLU A 76 16.11 -13.12 6.44
CA GLU A 76 15.83 -12.09 5.43
C GLU A 76 15.09 -12.68 4.24
N ARG A 77 15.58 -13.79 3.67
CA ARG A 77 14.94 -14.49 2.56
C ARG A 77 13.53 -14.98 2.91
N LEU A 78 13.34 -15.55 4.10
CA LEU A 78 12.02 -16.00 4.56
C LEU A 78 11.07 -14.82 4.78
N SER A 79 11.57 -13.69 5.27
CA SER A 79 10.78 -12.47 5.46
C SER A 79 10.32 -11.90 4.11
N GLU A 80 11.22 -11.83 3.11
CA GLU A 80 10.88 -11.41 1.74
C GLU A 80 9.88 -12.36 1.08
N GLN A 81 10.03 -13.67 1.31
CA GLN A 81 9.05 -14.63 0.80
C GLN A 81 7.69 -14.45 1.46
N LEU A 82 7.66 -14.24 2.77
CA LEU A 82 6.42 -14.06 3.52
C LEU A 82 5.70 -12.79 3.09
N THR A 83 6.41 -11.66 2.94
CA THR A 83 5.82 -10.41 2.45
C THR A 83 5.30 -10.59 1.01
N ALA A 84 6.06 -11.21 0.12
CA ALA A 84 5.63 -11.48 -1.24
C ALA A 84 4.38 -12.38 -1.30
N GLN A 85 4.27 -13.37 -0.41
CA GLN A 85 3.07 -14.22 -0.34
C GLN A 85 1.88 -13.48 0.25
N GLN A 86 2.08 -12.65 1.27
CA GLN A 86 1.03 -11.80 1.84
C GLN A 86 0.48 -10.82 0.79
N GLU A 87 1.34 -10.19 0.01
CA GLU A 87 0.91 -9.30 -1.08
C GLU A 87 0.09 -10.04 -2.15
N LYS A 88 0.52 -11.26 -2.53
CA LYS A 88 -0.23 -12.10 -3.47
C LYS A 88 -1.59 -12.50 -2.92
N ALA A 89 -1.65 -12.92 -1.66
CA ALA A 89 -2.88 -13.28 -0.98
C ALA A 89 -3.83 -12.07 -0.90
N ALA A 90 -3.33 -10.90 -0.49
CA ALA A 90 -4.12 -9.67 -0.43
C ALA A 90 -4.67 -9.26 -1.81
N LYS A 91 -3.87 -9.38 -2.87
CA LYS A 91 -4.33 -9.15 -4.25
C LYS A 91 -5.43 -10.13 -4.66
N ALA A 92 -5.24 -11.43 -4.39
CA ALA A 92 -6.23 -12.46 -4.71
C ALA A 92 -7.56 -12.23 -3.98
N ILE A 93 -7.52 -11.89 -2.69
CA ILE A 93 -8.70 -11.57 -1.89
C ILE A 93 -9.42 -10.34 -2.48
N ARG A 94 -8.70 -9.25 -2.76
CA ARG A 94 -9.29 -8.05 -3.37
C ARG A 94 -9.97 -8.35 -4.70
N THR A 95 -9.35 -9.15 -5.57
CA THR A 95 -9.97 -9.57 -6.85
C THR A 95 -11.20 -10.46 -6.61
N ALA A 96 -11.16 -11.35 -5.62
CA ALA A 96 -12.30 -12.19 -5.28
C ALA A 96 -13.48 -11.37 -4.77
N VAL A 97 -13.23 -10.37 -3.91
CA VAL A 97 -14.29 -9.46 -3.43
C VAL A 97 -14.81 -8.59 -4.58
N ALA A 98 -13.94 -7.99 -5.39
CA ALA A 98 -14.35 -7.19 -6.55
C ALA A 98 -15.26 -7.99 -7.49
N SER A 99 -14.84 -9.20 -7.90
CA SER A 99 -15.65 -10.06 -8.76
C SER A 99 -16.98 -10.47 -8.11
N LYS A 100 -17.00 -10.65 -6.78
CA LYS A 100 -18.24 -10.91 -6.05
C LYS A 100 -19.19 -9.71 -6.05
N VAL A 101 -18.66 -8.51 -5.85
CA VAL A 101 -19.42 -7.24 -5.92
C VAL A 101 -19.98 -7.06 -7.33
N GLU A 102 -19.15 -7.20 -8.37
CA GLU A 102 -19.57 -7.11 -9.77
C GLU A 102 -20.67 -8.13 -10.10
N ALA A 103 -20.53 -9.38 -9.64
CA ALA A 103 -21.53 -10.43 -9.86
C ALA A 103 -22.88 -10.12 -9.19
N LEU A 104 -22.88 -9.46 -8.03
CA LEU A 104 -24.11 -9.02 -7.35
C LEU A 104 -24.69 -7.78 -8.03
N ALA A 105 -23.83 -6.82 -8.41
CA ALA A 105 -24.20 -5.58 -9.06
C ALA A 105 -24.74 -5.78 -10.48
N ALA A 106 -24.31 -6.82 -11.20
CA ALA A 106 -24.72 -7.13 -12.57
C ALA A 106 -26.25 -7.25 -12.78
N LYS A 107 -27.02 -7.46 -11.71
CA LYS A 107 -28.48 -7.53 -11.78
C LYS A 107 -29.14 -6.16 -11.74
N GLU A 108 -28.58 -5.21 -11.00
CA GLU A 108 -29.24 -3.95 -10.64
C GLU A 108 -28.54 -2.71 -11.20
N PHE A 109 -27.25 -2.79 -11.50
CA PHE A 109 -26.44 -1.68 -12.01
C PHE A 109 -26.34 -1.74 -13.53
N ALA A 110 -26.24 -0.57 -14.16
CA ALA A 110 -25.94 -0.45 -15.58
C ALA A 110 -24.51 -0.92 -15.86
N ASP A 111 -23.56 -0.48 -15.04
CA ASP A 111 -22.14 -0.84 -15.12
C ASP A 111 -21.68 -1.44 -13.76
N PRO A 112 -21.40 -2.75 -13.69
CA PRO A 112 -21.03 -3.42 -12.43
C PRO A 112 -19.66 -3.00 -11.88
N GLU A 113 -18.73 -2.62 -12.76
CA GLU A 113 -17.38 -2.16 -12.37
C GLU A 113 -17.42 -0.84 -11.59
N ASP A 114 -18.34 0.08 -11.94
CA ASP A 114 -18.54 1.33 -11.22
C ASP A 114 -18.98 1.10 -9.76
N ALA A 115 -19.77 0.05 -9.54
CA ALA A 115 -20.19 -0.35 -8.20
C ALA A 115 -19.01 -0.87 -7.38
N ALA A 116 -18.17 -1.72 -7.98
CA ALA A 116 -16.96 -2.24 -7.33
C ALA A 116 -15.93 -1.14 -7.02
N GLY A 117 -15.80 -0.12 -7.88
CA GLY A 117 -14.91 1.02 -7.66
C GLY A 117 -15.40 2.02 -6.59
N ALA A 118 -16.70 2.02 -6.27
CA ALA A 118 -17.28 2.95 -5.31
C ALA A 118 -17.34 2.41 -3.87
N LEU A 119 -17.14 1.10 -3.66
CA LEU A 119 -17.21 0.45 -2.36
C LEU A 119 -15.80 0.18 -1.78
N ASP A 120 -15.71 0.10 -0.46
CA ASP A 120 -14.47 -0.31 0.22
C ASP A 120 -14.38 -1.84 0.28
N LEU A 121 -13.66 -2.42 -0.69
CA LEU A 121 -13.50 -3.86 -0.82
C LEU A 121 -12.82 -4.54 0.39
N SER A 122 -12.09 -3.78 1.22
CA SER A 122 -11.39 -4.35 2.37
C SER A 122 -12.31 -4.64 3.56
N GLY A 123 -13.47 -3.97 3.65
CA GLY A 123 -14.42 -4.12 4.74
C GLY A 123 -15.35 -5.33 4.62
N TYR A 124 -15.30 -6.08 3.52
CA TYR A 124 -16.22 -7.21 3.25
C TYR A 124 -15.59 -8.58 3.49
N VAL A 125 -14.43 -8.63 4.14
CA VAL A 125 -13.72 -9.88 4.42
C VAL A 125 -13.54 -9.99 5.93
N ASP A 126 -13.94 -11.12 6.50
CA ASP A 126 -13.73 -11.41 7.92
C ASP A 126 -12.31 -11.95 8.20
N ASP A 127 -12.01 -12.17 9.48
CA ASP A 127 -10.71 -12.68 9.92
C ASP A 127 -10.40 -14.09 9.37
N ASP A 128 -11.44 -14.85 8.98
CA ASP A 128 -11.33 -16.19 8.39
C ASP A 128 -11.15 -16.14 6.86
N GLY A 129 -11.23 -14.96 6.24
CA GLY A 129 -11.12 -14.75 4.80
C GLY A 129 -12.42 -15.03 4.03
N ALA A 130 -13.55 -15.18 4.71
CA ALA A 130 -14.86 -15.31 4.09
C ALA A 130 -15.42 -13.93 3.71
N ILE A 131 -16.13 -13.90 2.57
CA ILE A 131 -16.69 -12.66 2.02
C ILE A 131 -18.10 -12.46 2.58
N ASP A 132 -18.33 -11.35 3.28
CA ASP A 132 -19.64 -10.96 3.78
C ASP A 132 -20.54 -10.47 2.63
N THR A 133 -21.28 -11.42 2.06
CA THR A 133 -22.16 -11.14 0.93
C THR A 133 -23.39 -10.31 1.30
N ASP A 134 -23.78 -10.29 2.57
CA ASP A 134 -24.98 -9.58 3.02
C ASP A 134 -24.67 -8.10 3.26
N ALA A 135 -23.50 -7.79 3.82
CA ALA A 135 -22.97 -6.42 3.87
C ALA A 135 -22.84 -5.83 2.45
N ILE A 136 -22.27 -6.58 1.50
CA ILE A 136 -22.15 -6.13 0.10
C ILE A 136 -23.52 -5.78 -0.50
N LYS A 137 -24.54 -6.62 -0.32
CA LYS A 137 -25.89 -6.34 -0.85
C LYS A 137 -26.49 -5.08 -0.23
N SER A 138 -26.33 -4.92 1.08
CA SER A 138 -26.83 -3.73 1.80
C SER A 138 -26.21 -2.46 1.25
N ASP A 139 -24.88 -2.45 1.09
CA ASP A 139 -24.15 -1.29 0.61
C ASP A 139 -24.42 -0.99 -0.86
N LEU A 140 -24.58 -2.02 -1.70
CA LEU A 140 -25.01 -1.85 -3.10
C LEU A 140 -26.41 -1.21 -3.17
N ALA A 141 -27.35 -1.65 -2.34
CA ALA A 141 -28.69 -1.05 -2.29
C ALA A 141 -28.63 0.42 -1.84
N ASP A 142 -27.80 0.73 -0.85
CA ASP A 142 -27.59 2.11 -0.39
C ASP A 142 -26.86 2.98 -1.42
N LEU A 143 -25.96 2.40 -2.20
CA LEU A 143 -25.29 3.07 -3.31
C LEU A 143 -26.28 3.46 -4.41
N LEU A 144 -27.22 2.57 -4.77
CA LEU A 144 -28.28 2.89 -5.74
C LEU A 144 -29.23 3.99 -5.24
N LYS A 145 -29.55 4.01 -3.94
CA LYS A 145 -30.34 5.11 -3.35
C LYS A 145 -29.62 6.46 -3.50
N ARG A 146 -28.30 6.48 -3.32
CA ARG A 146 -27.47 7.70 -3.48
C ARG A 146 -27.26 8.08 -4.95
N LYS A 147 -27.14 7.08 -5.83
CA LYS A 147 -26.82 7.22 -7.26
C LYS A 147 -27.84 6.47 -8.13
N PRO A 148 -29.08 6.98 -8.23
CA PRO A 148 -30.14 6.28 -8.95
C PRO A 148 -29.91 6.17 -10.46
N HIS A 149 -29.05 7.02 -11.03
CA HIS A 149 -28.68 6.97 -12.45
C HIS A 149 -27.74 5.82 -12.79
N TRP A 150 -27.16 5.14 -11.79
CA TRP A 150 -26.35 3.93 -11.98
C TRP A 150 -27.20 2.67 -12.09
N ALA A 151 -28.50 2.75 -11.79
CA ALA A 151 -29.40 1.62 -11.92
C ALA A 151 -29.55 1.22 -13.39
N LYS A 152 -29.63 -0.09 -13.63
CA LYS A 152 -29.92 -0.64 -14.95
C LYS A 152 -31.27 -0.12 -15.44
N ALA A 153 -31.30 0.39 -16.66
CA ALA A 153 -32.57 0.80 -17.27
C ALA A 153 -33.49 -0.43 -17.41
N PRO A 154 -34.81 -0.28 -17.18
CA PRO A 154 -35.74 -1.39 -17.33
C PRO A 154 -35.65 -1.95 -18.75
N GLU A 155 -35.50 -3.28 -18.86
CA GLU A 155 -35.50 -3.99 -20.14
C GLU A 155 -36.88 -3.88 -20.79
N GLY A 156 -36.94 -3.14 -21.91
CA GLY A 156 -38.15 -2.96 -22.69
C GLY A 156 -37.96 -1.96 -23.83
N PRO A 157 -38.79 -2.01 -24.88
CA PRO A 157 -38.77 -0.99 -25.92
C PRO A 157 -38.97 0.37 -25.26
N ARG A 158 -37.98 1.27 -25.41
CA ARG A 158 -38.12 2.66 -24.98
C ARG A 158 -39.34 3.23 -25.69
N SER A 159 -40.46 3.36 -24.96
CA SER A 159 -41.63 4.02 -25.52
C SER A 159 -41.20 5.42 -25.93
N PRO A 160 -41.44 5.84 -27.19
CA PRO A 160 -41.19 7.21 -27.59
C PRO A 160 -41.87 8.11 -26.58
N ARG A 161 -41.11 9.02 -25.96
CA ARG A 161 -41.71 10.01 -25.07
C ARG A 161 -42.71 10.78 -25.93
N PRO A 162 -43.99 10.90 -25.53
CA PRO A 162 -44.97 11.66 -26.29
C PRO A 162 -44.43 13.08 -26.50
N ASP A 163 -43.97 13.37 -27.70
CA ASP A 163 -43.53 14.69 -28.07
C ASP A 163 -44.80 15.53 -28.27
N ARG A 164 -44.97 16.55 -27.44
CA ARG A 164 -46.13 17.45 -27.50
C ARG A 164 -46.21 18.18 -28.83
N THR A 165 -45.12 18.27 -29.59
CA THR A 165 -45.09 18.86 -30.93
C THR A 165 -45.50 17.87 -32.02
N GLN A 166 -45.41 16.56 -31.77
CA GLN A 166 -45.94 15.50 -32.63
C GLN A 166 -47.40 15.20 -32.27
N GLY A 167 -48.34 15.95 -32.87
CA GLY A 167 -49.78 15.70 -32.76
C GLY A 167 -50.62 16.85 -32.20
N SER A 168 -49.99 17.90 -31.67
CA SER A 168 -50.73 19.10 -31.19
C SER A 168 -51.25 20.00 -32.31
N SER A 169 -50.91 19.76 -33.58
CA SER A 169 -51.49 20.50 -34.72
C SER A 169 -52.89 20.00 -35.13
N GLY A 170 -53.42 18.94 -34.49
CA GLY A 170 -54.67 18.28 -34.89
C GLY A 170 -55.98 18.99 -34.53
N ASN A 171 -55.96 20.15 -33.84
CA ASN A 171 -57.17 20.81 -33.35
C ASN A 171 -57.48 22.18 -33.98
N GLY A 172 -56.85 22.53 -35.10
CA GLY A 172 -56.99 23.85 -35.72
C GLY A 172 -57.70 23.91 -37.09
N ASN A 173 -57.60 22.88 -37.92
CA ASN A 173 -58.31 22.78 -39.21
C ASN A 173 -58.09 21.37 -39.76
N ARG A 174 -58.98 20.41 -39.46
CA ARG A 174 -59.01 19.17 -40.23
C ARG A 174 -59.55 19.52 -41.62
N THR A 175 -58.74 19.33 -42.65
CA THR A 175 -59.29 18.97 -43.97
C THR A 175 -60.24 17.79 -43.74
N PRO A 176 -61.45 17.79 -44.31
CA PRO A 176 -62.43 16.75 -44.05
C PRO A 176 -61.84 15.38 -44.40
N ASN A 177 -61.53 14.57 -43.40
CA ASN A 177 -60.90 13.25 -43.55
C ASN A 177 -61.91 12.17 -43.97
N SER A 178 -63.09 12.55 -44.49
CA SER A 178 -64.03 11.60 -45.06
C SER A 178 -63.92 11.65 -46.59
N PRO A 179 -63.65 10.51 -47.26
CA PRO A 179 -63.61 10.45 -48.72
C PRO A 179 -64.89 10.97 -49.39
N ALA A 180 -66.03 10.86 -48.68
CA ALA A 180 -67.32 11.39 -49.13
C ALA A 180 -67.35 12.93 -49.17
N GLU A 181 -66.77 13.62 -48.18
CA GLU A 181 -66.70 15.08 -48.15
C GLU A 181 -65.68 15.63 -49.14
N GLU A 182 -64.57 14.92 -49.36
CA GLU A 182 -63.61 15.26 -50.41
C GLU A 182 -64.25 15.14 -51.80
N PHE A 183 -64.96 14.06 -52.05
CA PHE A 183 -65.71 13.85 -53.30
C PHE A 183 -66.82 14.89 -53.47
N ALA A 184 -67.58 15.19 -52.42
CA ALA A 184 -68.61 16.23 -52.46
C ALA A 184 -68.00 17.61 -52.74
N GLY A 185 -66.87 17.95 -52.13
CA GLY A 185 -66.14 19.18 -52.38
C GLY A 185 -65.55 19.25 -53.80
N PHE A 186 -65.13 18.12 -54.37
CA PHE A 186 -64.71 18.02 -55.77
C PHE A 186 -65.88 18.26 -56.73
N MET A 187 -66.99 17.56 -56.55
CA MET A 187 -68.21 17.72 -57.36
C MET A 187 -68.74 19.15 -57.32
N LYS A 188 -68.76 19.77 -56.13
CA LYS A 188 -69.24 21.14 -55.95
C LYS A 188 -68.35 22.17 -56.67
N ARG A 189 -67.04 21.93 -56.74
CA ARG A 189 -66.11 22.76 -57.53
C ARG A 189 -66.32 22.58 -59.04
N ALA A 190 -66.52 21.36 -59.51
CA ALA A 190 -66.81 21.08 -60.91
C ALA A 190 -68.14 21.72 -61.39
N LEU A 191 -69.15 21.75 -60.52
CA LEU A 191 -70.45 22.38 -60.80
C LEU A 191 -70.41 23.91 -60.75
N ASN A 192 -69.61 24.50 -59.84
CA ASN A 192 -69.56 25.95 -59.65
C ASN A 192 -68.47 26.67 -60.49
N GLY A 193 -67.47 25.95 -61.00
CA GLY A 193 -66.37 26.50 -61.81
C GLY A 193 -66.62 26.50 -63.32
N GLY A 194 -67.81 26.06 -63.76
CA GLY A 194 -68.19 26.02 -65.17
C GLY A 194 -69.08 27.20 -65.57
N ARG A 195 -68.54 28.42 -65.58
CA ARG A 195 -68.98 29.55 -66.40
C ARG A 195 -67.81 30.48 -66.67
#